data_AF-A0A078A7R3-F1
#
_entry.id   AF-A0A078A7R3-F1
#
_cell.length_a   1.000
_cell.length_b   1.000
_cell.length_c   1.000
_cell.angle_alpha   90.00
_cell.angle_beta   90.00
_cell.angle_gamma   90.00
#
_symmetry.space_group_name_H-M   'P 1'
#
loop_
_entity.id
_entity.type
_entity.pdbx_description
1 polymer ?
#
loop_
_entity_poly.entity_id
_entity_poly.type
_entity_poly.pdbx_seq_one_letter_code
_entity_poly.pdbx_strand_id
1 'polypeptide(L)'
;MAQLLLAVDFMHQRNIIHRDLKLDNILLKSSKQGIYEVRIADFGLAKQLKQGEILSHKCGTPSYIAPEILRYGEYDLKSDIFSLGSIMYNLITGKYLFEAGQVRDLVRLNKVCNLSHIQDNLWNTSDSCRDLLYQLLKKNPKKRFNAREALQHRWFQEDRDALQIGLEINKLLSVRPNRAYPYCDQPVHDGSQEIKIQYSSQK
;
A
#
# COMPACT_ATOMS: atom_id res chain seq x y z
N MET A 1 -9.36 -0.13 3.35
CA MET A 1 -8.58 -0.22 2.10
C MET A 1 -8.44 1.09 1.33
N ALA A 2 -9.52 1.83 1.05
CA ALA A 2 -9.43 3.08 0.28
C ALA A 2 -8.37 4.07 0.83
N GLN A 3 -8.39 4.32 2.15
CA GLN A 3 -7.42 5.21 2.81
C GLN A 3 -5.96 4.76 2.60
N LEU A 4 -5.68 3.45 2.64
CA LEU A 4 -4.34 2.90 2.38
C LEU A 4 -3.91 3.13 0.93
N LEU A 5 -4.81 2.87 -0.03
CA LEU A 5 -4.52 3.10 -1.44
C LEU A 5 -4.30 4.58 -1.73
N LEU A 6 -5.04 5.49 -1.11
CA LEU A 6 -4.83 6.94 -1.24
C LEU A 6 -3.46 7.36 -0.71
N ALA A 7 -3.07 6.87 0.47
CA ALA A 7 -1.75 7.14 1.03
C ALA A 7 -0.62 6.60 0.14
N VAL A 8 -0.77 5.38 -0.38
CA VAL A 8 0.21 4.78 -1.30
C VAL A 8 0.26 5.51 -2.64
N ASP A 9 -0.88 5.91 -3.21
CA ASP A 9 -0.93 6.72 -4.43
C ASP A 9 -0.18 8.05 -4.24
N PHE A 10 -0.39 8.71 -3.11
CA PHE A 10 0.31 9.95 -2.77
C PHE A 10 1.84 9.79 -2.74
N MET A 11 2.33 8.69 -2.15
CA MET A 11 3.76 8.35 -2.12
C MET A 11 4.28 8.04 -3.53
N HIS A 12 3.56 7.18 -4.27
CA HIS A 12 3.98 6.70 -5.58
C HIS A 12 4.04 7.81 -6.62
N GLN A 13 3.14 8.80 -6.57
CA GLN A 13 3.21 10.00 -7.42
C GLN A 13 4.49 10.83 -7.21
N ARG A 14 5.16 10.67 -6.06
CA ARG A 14 6.44 11.32 -5.72
C ARG A 14 7.64 10.40 -5.93
N ASN A 15 7.42 9.26 -6.59
CA ASN A 15 8.38 8.17 -6.74
C ASN A 15 8.91 7.64 -5.40
N ILE A 16 8.11 7.69 -4.34
CA ILE A 16 8.49 7.14 -3.03
C ILE A 16 7.93 5.73 -2.90
N ILE A 17 8.80 4.76 -2.65
CA ILE A 17 8.44 3.37 -2.30
C ILE A 17 8.57 3.17 -0.79
N HIS A 18 7.60 2.49 -0.17
CA HIS A 18 7.59 2.24 1.27
C HIS A 18 8.42 1.00 1.65
N ARG A 19 8.27 -0.12 0.90
CA ARG A 19 9.03 -1.39 1.06
C ARG A 19 8.73 -2.24 2.30
N ASP A 20 8.05 -1.70 3.31
CA ASP A 20 7.61 -2.50 4.48
C ASP A 20 6.14 -2.26 4.87
N LEU A 21 5.24 -2.27 3.88
CA LEU A 21 3.81 -2.22 4.16
C LEU A 21 3.34 -3.54 4.77
N LYS A 22 2.91 -3.48 6.03
CA LYS A 22 2.37 -4.60 6.82
C LYS A 22 1.40 -4.06 7.86
N LEU A 23 0.61 -4.94 8.47
CA LEU A 23 -0.41 -4.54 9.44
C LEU A 23 0.16 -3.78 10.65
N ASP A 24 1.34 -4.16 11.13
CA ASP A 24 2.04 -3.49 12.24
C ASP A 24 2.35 -2.02 11.94
N ASN A 25 2.51 -1.68 10.66
CA ASN A 25 2.82 -0.34 10.17
C ASN A 25 1.55 0.44 9.76
N ILE A 26 0.35 -0.09 10.03
CA ILE A 26 -0.92 0.58 9.79
C ILE A 26 -1.50 1.05 11.13
N LEU A 27 -1.49 2.37 11.34
CA LEU A 27 -2.03 2.97 12.55
C LEU A 27 -3.50 3.31 12.38
N LEU A 28 -4.28 2.99 13.40
CA LEU A 28 -5.69 3.36 13.49
C LEU A 28 -5.86 4.42 14.56
N LYS A 29 -6.39 5.57 14.18
CA LYS A 29 -6.82 6.61 15.11
C LYS A 29 -8.33 6.61 15.17
N SER A 30 -8.87 6.31 16.36
CA SER A 30 -10.31 6.36 16.57
C SER A 30 -10.82 7.78 16.39
N SER A 31 -11.86 7.93 15.57
CA SER A 31 -12.71 9.11 15.58
C SER A 31 -14.00 8.79 16.34
N LYS A 32 -14.89 9.77 16.49
CA LYS A 32 -16.20 9.54 17.11
C LYS A 32 -16.99 8.53 16.25
N GLN A 33 -17.82 7.70 16.89
CA GLN A 33 -18.79 6.80 16.24
C GLN A 33 -18.22 5.61 15.46
N GLY A 34 -17.11 5.01 15.91
CA GLY A 34 -16.61 3.73 15.33
C GLY A 34 -15.92 3.87 13.97
N ILE A 35 -15.68 5.10 13.54
CA ILE A 35 -14.98 5.44 12.31
C ILE A 35 -13.48 5.62 12.62
N TYR A 36 -12.60 4.98 11.85
CA TYR A 36 -11.15 5.05 12.05
C TYR A 36 -10.43 5.81 10.93
N GLU A 37 -9.55 6.73 11.34
CA GLU A 37 -8.55 7.34 10.47
C GLU A 37 -7.36 6.37 10.34
N VAL A 38 -6.99 6.02 9.12
CA VAL A 38 -5.93 5.06 8.81
C VAL A 38 -4.68 5.79 8.35
N ARG A 39 -3.54 5.54 8.99
CA ARG A 39 -2.25 6.13 8.61
C ARG A 39 -1.18 5.06 8.43
N ILE A 40 -0.29 5.29 7.46
CA ILE A 40 0.90 4.46 7.26
C ILE A 40 2.03 5.03 8.13
N ALA A 41 2.75 4.14 8.81
CA ALA A 41 3.90 4.46 9.65
C ALA A 41 5.14 3.67 9.24
N ASP A 42 6.26 3.98 9.89
CA ASP A 42 7.57 3.33 9.71
C ASP A 42 8.13 3.38 8.27
N PHE A 43 8.68 4.55 7.95
CA PHE A 43 9.38 4.82 6.70
C PHE A 43 10.87 4.46 6.78
N GLY A 44 11.31 3.65 7.75
CA GLY A 44 12.72 3.30 7.93
C GLY A 44 13.33 2.57 6.71
N LEU A 45 12.49 1.86 5.96
CA LEU A 45 12.85 1.26 4.68
C LEU A 45 12.36 2.07 3.48
N ALA A 46 11.73 3.23 3.62
CA ALA A 46 11.27 3.97 2.45
C ALA A 46 12.44 4.51 1.61
N LYS A 47 12.21 4.71 0.30
CA LYS A 47 13.20 5.32 -0.61
C LYS A 47 12.50 6.13 -1.69
N GLN A 48 13.07 7.27 -2.03
CA GLN A 48 12.69 7.99 -3.25
C GLN A 48 13.50 7.45 -4.44
N LEU A 49 12.79 6.99 -5.46
CA LEU A 49 13.36 6.44 -6.69
C LEU A 49 13.62 7.56 -7.70
N LYS A 50 14.73 7.46 -8.42
CA LYS A 50 14.92 8.20 -9.67
C LYS A 50 13.99 7.63 -10.74
N GLN A 51 13.69 8.43 -11.76
CA GLN A 51 12.83 7.98 -12.85
C GLN A 51 13.41 6.73 -13.53
N GLY A 52 12.63 5.65 -13.53
CA GLY A 52 13.04 4.36 -14.08
C GLY A 52 14.02 3.55 -13.23
N GLU A 53 14.32 3.98 -12.00
CA GLU A 53 15.19 3.23 -11.09
C GLU A 53 14.54 1.91 -10.65
N ILE A 54 15.32 0.83 -10.72
CA ILE A 54 14.95 -0.50 -10.24
C ILE A 54 15.83 -0.80 -9.02
N LEU A 55 15.22 -1.27 -7.94
CA LEU A 55 15.94 -1.68 -6.72
C LEU A 55 16.29 -3.15 -6.78
N SER A 56 17.49 -3.53 -6.29
CA SER A 56 17.97 -4.93 -6.30
C SER A 56 18.18 -5.55 -4.90
N HIS A 57 18.08 -4.75 -3.83
CA HIS A 57 18.27 -5.22 -2.45
C HIS A 57 16.97 -5.77 -1.85
N LYS A 58 16.98 -7.04 -1.44
CA LYS A 58 15.84 -7.68 -0.77
C LYS A 58 15.67 -7.13 0.64
N CYS A 59 14.50 -6.60 0.94
CA CYS A 59 14.12 -6.11 2.26
C CYS A 59 12.59 -6.22 2.44
N GLY A 60 12.11 -5.96 3.66
CA GLY A 60 10.70 -6.07 4.03
C GLY A 60 10.33 -7.39 4.69
N THR A 61 9.08 -7.48 5.13
CA THR A 61 8.56 -8.61 5.89
C THR A 61 8.13 -9.78 4.97
N PRO A 62 8.62 -11.02 5.17
CA PRO A 62 8.40 -12.14 4.24
C PRO A 62 6.93 -12.48 3.90
N SER A 63 5.99 -12.22 4.82
CA SER A 63 4.56 -12.48 4.63
C SER A 63 3.86 -11.48 3.70
N TYR A 64 4.51 -10.33 3.41
CA TYR A 64 3.93 -9.23 2.61
C TYR A 64 4.75 -8.93 1.35
N ILE A 65 6.00 -9.41 1.28
CA ILE A 65 6.92 -9.12 0.20
C ILE A 65 6.39 -9.62 -1.15
N ALA A 66 6.60 -8.85 -2.22
CA ALA A 66 6.14 -9.22 -3.55
C ALA A 66 6.99 -10.36 -4.16
N PRO A 67 6.41 -11.25 -4.98
CA PRO A 67 7.09 -12.42 -5.52
C PRO A 67 8.28 -12.07 -6.43
N GLU A 68 8.25 -10.94 -7.12
CA GLU A 68 9.34 -10.45 -7.98
C GLU A 68 10.62 -10.16 -7.17
N ILE A 69 10.50 -9.64 -5.94
CA ILE A 69 11.65 -9.38 -5.05
C ILE A 69 12.32 -10.71 -4.68
N LEU A 70 11.53 -11.75 -4.42
CA LEU A 70 12.04 -13.08 -4.08
C LEU A 70 12.63 -13.82 -5.28
N ARG A 71 12.09 -13.57 -6.48
CA ARG A 71 12.50 -14.22 -7.73
C ARG A 71 13.75 -13.61 -8.33
N TYR A 72 13.73 -12.30 -8.55
CA TYR A 72 14.69 -11.59 -9.37
C TYR A 72 15.52 -10.62 -8.53
N GLY A 73 15.04 -10.24 -7.34
CA GLY A 73 15.66 -9.19 -6.53
C GLY A 73 15.31 -7.79 -7.00
N GLU A 74 14.78 -7.66 -8.23
CA GLU A 74 14.41 -6.41 -8.89
C GLU A 74 12.96 -6.01 -8.65
N TYR A 75 12.73 -4.76 -8.24
CA TYR A 75 11.39 -4.23 -7.96
C TYR A 75 11.30 -2.71 -8.02
N ASP A 76 10.06 -2.23 -8.12
CA ASP A 76 9.65 -0.83 -8.18
C ASP A 76 8.46 -0.57 -7.23
N LEU A 77 7.80 0.58 -7.42
CA LEU A 77 6.60 1.01 -6.69
C LEU A 77 5.50 -0.07 -6.63
N LYS A 78 5.35 -0.93 -7.66
CA LYS A 78 4.28 -1.95 -7.70
C LYS A 78 4.41 -2.99 -6.61
N SER A 79 5.58 -3.17 -6.01
CA SER A 79 5.77 -4.10 -4.89
C SER A 79 4.98 -3.70 -3.62
N ASP A 80 4.82 -2.40 -3.37
CA ASP A 80 3.93 -1.90 -2.30
C ASP A 80 2.47 -2.30 -2.57
N ILE A 81 2.05 -2.35 -3.84
CA ILE A 81 0.68 -2.73 -4.21
C ILE A 81 0.41 -4.21 -3.90
N PHE A 82 1.39 -5.08 -4.08
CA PHE A 82 1.27 -6.48 -3.67
C PHE A 82 1.13 -6.60 -2.15
N SER A 83 1.92 -5.79 -1.42
CA SER A 83 1.86 -5.73 0.05
C SER A 83 0.46 -5.29 0.51
N LEU A 84 -0.14 -4.29 -0.16
CA LEU A 84 -1.54 -3.89 0.08
C LEU A 84 -2.56 -5.00 -0.23
N GLY A 85 -2.34 -5.79 -1.28
CA GLY A 85 -3.17 -6.97 -1.55
C GLY A 85 -3.07 -8.02 -0.43
N SER A 86 -1.86 -8.25 0.09
CA SER A 86 -1.64 -9.16 1.21
C SER A 86 -2.30 -8.66 2.50
N ILE A 87 -2.23 -7.34 2.76
CA ILE A 87 -2.98 -6.68 3.85
C ILE A 87 -4.48 -6.84 3.66
N MET A 88 -5.01 -6.60 2.45
CA MET A 88 -6.44 -6.74 2.17
C MET A 88 -6.94 -8.17 2.43
N TYR A 89 -6.20 -9.19 1.96
CA TYR A 89 -6.53 -10.59 2.26
C TYR A 89 -6.55 -10.86 3.77
N ASN A 90 -5.55 -10.35 4.50
CA ASN A 90 -5.46 -10.55 5.94
C ASN A 90 -6.61 -9.86 6.69
N LEU A 91 -6.98 -8.64 6.30
CA LEU A 91 -8.13 -7.93 6.90
C LEU A 91 -9.47 -8.65 6.67
N ILE A 92 -9.63 -9.35 5.55
CA ILE A 92 -10.87 -10.07 5.22
C ILE A 92 -10.94 -11.42 5.96
N THR A 93 -9.81 -12.12 6.05
CA THR A 93 -9.78 -13.52 6.48
C THR A 93 -9.23 -13.76 7.88
N GLY A 94 -8.50 -12.78 8.43
CA GLY A 94 -7.66 -12.94 9.63
C GLY A 94 -6.42 -13.81 9.42
N LYS A 95 -6.08 -14.19 8.17
CA LYS A 95 -4.98 -15.11 7.84
C LYS A 95 -3.92 -14.43 6.98
N TYR A 96 -2.68 -14.88 7.06
CA TYR A 96 -1.64 -14.46 6.11
C TYR A 96 -1.90 -15.07 4.72
N LEU A 97 -1.59 -14.30 3.67
CA LEU A 97 -1.73 -14.76 2.28
C LEU A 97 -0.85 -15.99 1.98
N PHE A 98 0.34 -16.01 2.56
CA PHE A 98 1.20 -17.17 2.58
C PHE A 98 1.63 -17.41 4.02
N GLU A 99 1.55 -18.66 4.45
CA GLU A 99 1.91 -19.07 5.80
C GLU A 99 2.64 -20.41 5.74
N ALA A 100 3.70 -20.53 6.53
CA ALA A 100 4.45 -21.77 6.70
C ALA A 100 5.16 -21.75 8.05
N GLY A 101 5.40 -22.93 8.63
CA GLY A 101 6.11 -23.05 9.92
C GLY A 101 7.59 -22.63 9.86
N GLN A 102 8.18 -22.58 8.67
CA GLN A 102 9.56 -22.12 8.48
C GLN A 102 9.64 -20.99 7.44
N VAL A 103 10.48 -20.00 7.70
CA VAL A 103 10.71 -18.85 6.82
C VAL A 103 11.12 -19.27 5.41
N ARG A 104 11.94 -20.33 5.30
CA ARG A 104 12.37 -20.88 4.00
C ARG A 104 11.19 -21.35 3.16
N ASP A 105 10.23 -22.02 3.77
CA ASP A 105 9.03 -22.53 3.10
C ASP A 105 8.09 -21.39 2.74
N LEU A 106 7.94 -20.40 3.62
CA LEU A 106 7.17 -19.18 3.36
C LEU A 106 7.70 -18.45 2.12
N VAL A 107 9.02 -18.24 2.06
CA VAL A 107 9.69 -17.63 0.89
C VAL A 107 9.44 -18.45 -0.37
N ARG A 108 9.48 -19.79 -0.29
CA ARG A 108 9.19 -20.67 -1.42
C ARG A 108 7.74 -20.51 -1.91
N LEU A 109 6.78 -20.53 -1.00
CA LEU A 109 5.35 -20.37 -1.32
C LEU A 109 5.08 -19.01 -1.96
N ASN A 110 5.57 -17.94 -1.34
CA ASN A 110 5.40 -16.58 -1.85
C ASN A 110 6.08 -16.41 -3.22
N LYS A 111 7.29 -16.97 -3.41
CA LYS A 111 7.96 -17.00 -4.72
C LYS A 111 7.13 -17.71 -5.78
N VAL A 112 6.40 -18.78 -5.45
CA VAL A 112 5.48 -19.45 -6.39
C VAL A 112 4.25 -18.60 -6.65
N CYS A 113 3.72 -17.91 -5.64
CA CYS A 113 2.53 -17.05 -5.71
C CYS A 113 1.32 -17.81 -6.29
N ASN A 114 1.03 -18.98 -5.71
CA ASN A 114 -0.20 -19.73 -6.01
C ASN A 114 -1.34 -19.19 -5.14
N LEU A 115 -2.36 -18.63 -5.78
CA LEU A 115 -3.47 -17.95 -5.12
C LEU A 115 -4.78 -18.76 -5.15
N SER A 116 -4.73 -20.05 -5.52
CA SER A 116 -5.93 -20.92 -5.60
C SER A 116 -6.77 -20.93 -4.33
N HIS A 117 -6.13 -20.89 -3.16
CA HIS A 117 -6.78 -20.85 -1.86
C HIS A 117 -7.64 -19.59 -1.62
N ILE A 118 -7.47 -18.51 -2.39
CA ILE A 118 -8.26 -17.28 -2.21
C ILE A 118 -9.73 -17.56 -2.47
N GLN A 119 -10.05 -18.33 -3.51
CA GLN A 119 -11.44 -18.61 -3.88
C GLN A 119 -12.19 -19.33 -2.74
N ASP A 120 -11.53 -20.30 -2.11
CA ASP A 120 -12.10 -21.06 -1.00
C ASP A 120 -12.20 -20.24 0.29
N ASN A 121 -11.24 -19.37 0.57
CA ASN A 121 -11.26 -18.56 1.80
C ASN A 121 -12.20 -17.35 1.72
N LEU A 122 -12.49 -16.85 0.52
CA LEU A 122 -13.30 -15.65 0.31
C LEU A 122 -14.66 -15.96 -0.34
N TRP A 123 -15.20 -17.17 -0.15
CA TRP A 123 -16.46 -17.58 -0.77
C TRP A 123 -17.66 -16.68 -0.39
N ASN A 124 -17.66 -16.09 0.82
CA ASN A 124 -18.78 -15.26 1.30
C ASN A 124 -18.68 -13.77 0.90
N THR A 125 -17.60 -13.34 0.26
CA THR A 125 -17.42 -11.92 -0.10
C THR A 125 -18.09 -11.58 -1.42
N SER A 126 -18.17 -10.30 -1.79
CA SER A 126 -18.61 -9.92 -3.13
C SER A 126 -17.61 -10.33 -4.21
N ASP A 127 -18.09 -10.52 -5.45
CA ASP A 127 -17.22 -10.76 -6.61
C ASP A 127 -16.26 -9.59 -6.86
N SER A 128 -16.74 -8.35 -6.69
CA SER A 128 -15.95 -7.14 -6.84
C SER A 128 -14.79 -7.06 -5.83
N CYS A 129 -14.99 -7.55 -4.60
CA CYS A 129 -13.96 -7.64 -3.57
C CYS A 129 -12.84 -8.60 -3.98
N ARG A 130 -13.23 -9.82 -4.41
CA ARG A 130 -12.28 -10.84 -4.89
C ARG A 130 -11.51 -10.36 -6.12
N ASP A 131 -12.22 -9.75 -7.05
CA ASP A 131 -11.65 -9.19 -8.29
C ASP A 131 -10.60 -8.12 -7.98
N LEU A 132 -10.91 -7.14 -7.11
CA LEU A 132 -9.92 -6.14 -6.68
C LEU A 132 -8.68 -6.81 -6.07
N LEU A 133 -8.90 -7.77 -5.16
CA LEU A 133 -7.80 -8.48 -4.50
C LEU A 133 -6.88 -9.16 -5.53
N TYR A 134 -7.43 -9.83 -6.54
CA TYR A 134 -6.65 -10.44 -7.60
C TYR A 134 -5.86 -9.41 -8.43
N GLN A 135 -6.44 -8.23 -8.69
CA GLN A 135 -5.76 -7.18 -9.44
C GLN A 135 -4.57 -6.59 -8.66
N LEU A 136 -4.65 -6.52 -7.32
CA LEU A 136 -3.54 -6.15 -6.43
C LEU A 136 -2.48 -7.25 -6.30
N LEU A 137 -2.89 -8.52 -6.31
CA LEU A 137 -2.01 -9.68 -6.11
C LEU A 137 -1.44 -10.27 -7.40
N LYS A 138 -1.63 -9.62 -8.55
CA LYS A 138 -1.04 -10.09 -9.81
C LYS A 138 0.46 -10.28 -9.69
N LYS A 139 0.89 -11.50 -9.98
CA LYS A 139 2.29 -11.93 -9.91
C LYS A 139 3.23 -11.15 -10.82
N ASN A 140 2.75 -10.78 -12.01
CA ASN A 140 3.51 -9.91 -12.91
C ASN A 140 3.23 -8.44 -12.55
N PRO A 141 4.23 -7.68 -12.04
CA PRO A 141 4.03 -6.29 -11.61
C PRO A 141 3.53 -5.38 -12.74
N LYS A 142 3.88 -5.67 -14.02
CA LYS A 142 3.41 -4.90 -15.18
C LYS A 142 1.90 -5.04 -15.42
N LYS A 143 1.30 -6.15 -14.99
CA LYS A 143 -0.15 -6.42 -15.10
C LYS A 143 -0.91 -6.05 -13.83
N ARG A 144 -0.19 -5.86 -12.72
CA ARG A 144 -0.72 -5.49 -11.40
C ARG A 144 -1.22 -4.06 -11.44
N PHE A 145 -2.31 -3.79 -10.76
CA PHE A 145 -2.79 -2.41 -10.62
C PHE A 145 -1.76 -1.53 -9.93
N ASN A 146 -1.76 -0.23 -10.23
CA ASN A 146 -1.25 0.80 -9.33
C ASN A 146 -2.37 1.25 -8.36
N ALA A 147 -2.02 2.10 -7.40
CA ALA A 147 -2.97 2.54 -6.39
C ALA A 147 -4.16 3.32 -7.00
N ARG A 148 -3.91 4.19 -7.97
CA ARG A 148 -4.94 4.95 -8.70
C ARG A 148 -5.93 4.06 -9.46
N GLU A 149 -5.44 3.05 -10.18
CA GLU A 149 -6.27 2.06 -10.89
C GLU A 149 -7.15 1.28 -9.90
N ALA A 150 -6.58 0.88 -8.76
CA ALA A 150 -7.31 0.19 -7.71
C ALA A 150 -8.41 1.06 -7.07
N LEU A 151 -8.16 2.35 -6.85
CA LEU A 151 -9.15 3.30 -6.31
C LEU A 151 -10.35 3.51 -7.25
N GLN A 152 -10.17 3.31 -8.56
CA GLN A 152 -11.26 3.42 -9.55
C GLN A 152 -12.06 2.12 -9.71
N HIS A 153 -11.66 1.05 -9.04
CA HIS A 153 -12.29 -0.26 -9.17
C HIS A 153 -13.73 -0.29 -8.66
N ARG A 154 -14.58 -1.10 -9.29
CA ARG A 154 -16.02 -1.24 -8.97
C ARG A 154 -16.31 -1.56 -7.50
N TRP A 155 -15.40 -2.23 -6.80
CA TRP A 155 -15.56 -2.52 -5.37
C TRP A 155 -15.77 -1.26 -4.51
N PHE A 156 -15.11 -0.15 -4.85
CA PHE A 156 -15.32 1.13 -4.17
C PHE A 156 -16.54 1.92 -4.68
N GLN A 157 -17.11 1.50 -5.82
CA GLN A 157 -18.32 2.11 -6.38
C GLN A 157 -19.59 1.50 -5.79
N GLU A 158 -19.51 0.27 -5.29
CA GLU A 158 -20.62 -0.46 -4.66
C GLU A 158 -20.91 0.02 -3.22
N ASP A 159 -19.93 0.64 -2.55
CA ASP A 159 -20.09 1.26 -1.22
C ASP A 159 -19.50 2.68 -1.23
N ARG A 160 -20.21 3.60 -1.90
CA ARG A 160 -19.78 4.99 -2.04
C ARG A 160 -19.78 5.74 -0.72
N ASP A 161 -20.65 5.37 0.22
CA ASP A 161 -20.77 6.08 1.50
C ASP A 161 -19.54 5.79 2.38
N ALA A 162 -19.12 4.53 2.48
CA ALA A 162 -17.89 4.19 3.20
C ALA A 162 -16.64 4.82 2.55
N LEU A 163 -16.60 4.87 1.21
CA LEU A 163 -15.52 5.56 0.49
C LEU A 163 -15.51 7.06 0.80
N GLN A 164 -16.68 7.72 0.70
CA GLN A 164 -16.83 9.14 0.95
C GLN A 164 -16.42 9.49 2.38
N ILE A 165 -16.89 8.73 3.37
CA ILE A 165 -16.49 8.88 4.77
C ILE A 165 -14.97 8.77 4.91
N GLY A 166 -14.36 7.74 4.31
CA GLY A 166 -12.91 7.53 4.32
C GLY A 166 -12.11 8.69 3.73
N LEU A 167 -12.63 9.30 2.67
CA LEU A 167 -12.04 10.47 2.01
C LEU A 167 -12.21 11.75 2.85
N GLU A 168 -13.37 11.95 3.47
CA GLU A 168 -13.69 13.11 4.31
C GLU A 168 -12.82 13.14 5.57
N ILE A 169 -12.62 11.99 6.21
CA ILE A 169 -11.75 11.87 7.40
C ILE A 169 -10.33 12.34 7.08
N ASN A 170 -9.83 11.94 5.90
CA ASN A 170 -8.51 12.36 5.43
C ASN A 170 -8.52 13.76 4.79
N LYS A 171 -9.66 14.46 4.82
CA LYS A 171 -9.90 15.78 4.20
C LYS A 171 -9.46 15.83 2.73
N LEU A 172 -9.52 14.69 2.05
CA LEU A 172 -9.16 14.56 0.63
C LEU A 172 -10.28 15.08 -0.29
N LEU A 173 -11.44 15.42 0.28
CA LEU A 173 -12.56 16.05 -0.42
C LEU A 173 -12.47 17.57 -0.30
N SER A 174 -11.45 18.12 -0.94
CA SER A 174 -11.55 19.43 -1.56
C SER A 174 -11.50 19.18 -3.06
N VAL A 175 -12.66 18.87 -3.68
CA VAL A 175 -13.03 19.01 -5.12
C VAL A 175 -14.03 17.92 -5.54
N ARG A 176 -15.13 18.39 -6.16
CA ARG A 176 -16.29 17.63 -6.69
C ARG A 176 -15.91 16.60 -7.77
N PRO A 177 -16.78 15.62 -8.08
CA PRO A 177 -16.56 14.65 -9.14
C PRO A 177 -16.83 15.30 -10.51
N ASN A 178 -15.83 15.95 -11.12
CA ASN A 178 -15.65 15.94 -12.57
C ASN A 178 -14.35 16.63 -12.99
N ARG A 179 -13.54 15.86 -13.74
CA ARG A 179 -12.35 16.23 -14.54
C ARG A 179 -11.11 16.72 -13.79
N ALA A 180 -10.02 15.97 -14.01
CA ALA A 180 -8.62 16.29 -13.78
C ALA A 180 -8.24 16.72 -12.34
N TYR A 181 -7.41 15.90 -11.67
CA TYR A 181 -6.70 16.29 -10.45
C TYR A 181 -5.89 17.58 -10.71
N PRO A 182 -6.26 18.75 -10.15
CA PRO A 182 -5.50 19.98 -10.32
C PRO A 182 -4.73 20.23 -9.03
N TYR A 183 -3.54 19.66 -8.92
CA TYR A 183 -2.49 20.16 -8.05
C TYR A 183 -1.19 20.15 -8.85
N CYS A 184 -1.12 21.09 -9.80
CA CYS A 184 0.12 21.60 -10.34
C CYS A 184 -0.04 23.13 -10.41
N ASP A 185 1.02 23.82 -10.06
CA ASP A 185 1.21 25.28 -10.08
C ASP A 185 0.85 26.01 -8.78
N GLN A 186 1.70 25.83 -7.76
CA GLN A 186 2.22 26.98 -7.02
C GLN A 186 3.74 26.85 -6.81
N PRO A 187 4.51 27.94 -6.97
CA PRO A 187 5.95 27.92 -6.85
C PRO A 187 6.37 27.58 -5.41
N VAL A 188 7.41 26.77 -5.31
CA VAL A 188 8.09 26.44 -4.05
C VAL A 188 8.65 27.75 -3.48
N HIS A 189 8.07 28.25 -2.39
CA HIS A 189 8.74 29.27 -1.59
C HIS A 189 9.92 28.59 -0.89
N ASP A 190 11.13 29.01 -1.28
CA ASP A 190 12.37 28.77 -0.55
C ASP A 190 12.23 29.32 0.87
N GLY A 191 12.07 28.40 1.82
CA GLY A 191 12.09 28.63 3.25
C GLY A 191 13.27 27.88 3.85
N SER A 192 14.47 28.26 3.46
CA SER A 192 15.70 27.90 4.16
C SER A 192 15.62 28.40 5.62
N GLN A 193 15.30 27.50 6.54
CA GLN A 193 15.66 27.64 7.95
C GLN A 193 16.42 26.40 8.40
N GLU A 194 17.71 26.63 8.66
CA GLU A 194 18.69 25.69 9.19
C GLU A 194 18.21 25.09 10.53
N ILE A 195 18.18 23.76 10.61
CA ILE A 195 18.04 23.04 11.87
C ILE A 195 19.44 22.96 12.50
N LYS A 196 19.72 23.82 13.49
CA LYS A 196 20.92 23.72 14.34
C LYS A 196 20.77 22.56 15.32
N ILE A 197 21.62 21.54 15.17
CA ILE A 197 21.77 20.44 16.13
C ILE A 197 22.78 20.87 17.19
N GLN A 198 22.34 21.01 18.45
CA GLN A 198 23.23 21.19 19.60
C GLN A 198 23.72 19.83 20.10
N TYR A 199 25.04 19.63 20.12
CA TYR A 199 25.68 18.51 20.81
C TYR A 199 26.00 18.93 22.25
N SER A 200 25.48 18.20 23.24
CA SER A 200 25.96 18.27 24.62
C SER A 200 27.12 17.28 24.80
N SER A 201 28.32 17.78 25.06
CA SER A 201 29.44 16.97 25.55
C SER A 201 29.63 17.21 27.04
N GLN A 202 29.69 16.09 27.76
CA GLN A 202 29.95 15.96 29.18
C GLN A 202 31.27 16.64 29.61
N LYS A 203 31.27 17.17 30.83
CA LYS A 203 32.37 17.04 31.79
C LYS A 203 31.78 16.72 33.16
#